data_AF-A0A8D1NTI6-F1
#
_entry.id   AF-A0A8D1NTI6-F1
#
_cell.length_a   1.000
_cell.length_b   1.000
_cell.length_c   1.000
_cell.angle_alpha   90.00
_cell.angle_beta   90.00
_cell.angle_gamma   90.00
#
_symmetry.space_group_name_H-M   'P 1'
#
loop_
_entity.id
_entity.type
_entity.pdbx_description
1 polymer ?
#
loop_
_entity_poly.entity_id
_entity_poly.type
_entity_poly.pdbx_seq_one_letter_code
_entity_poly.pdbx_strand_id
1 'polypeptide(L)'
;MAAESGSDSQLSKRRRRVPEEPEKTELSERELAVAVAVTQENEEESEERWVGPLPVEATLAKKRKVLEFERVYLDNLPSASMYERSYMHRDVITHVVCTKTDFIITASHDGHVKFWKKIEEGIEFVKHFRSHLGIIESIAVSSEGALFCSVGDDKAMKVFDVVNFDMINMLKLGYFPGQCEWIYCPGDAISSVAASEKSTGKIFIYDGRGDNQPLHIFDKLHTSPLTQIRLNPIYKAVVSSDKSGMIEYWTGPPHEYKFPKNVNWEYKTDTDLYEFAKCKAYPTSICFSPDGKKIATIGSDRKVRIFRFLTGKLMRVFDESLSMFTELQQMRQQLPDMEFGRRMAVERELEKVDAVRLINIVFDETGHFVLYGTMLGIKVINVETNRCVRILGKQENIRVMQLALFQGIAKKHRAATTIEMKASENPVLQNIQADPTVVCTSFKKNRFYMFTKREPEDTKSADSDRDVFNERPSKEEVMAATQAEGPKRVSDSAIIHTSMGDIHIKLFPVECPKTVENFCVHSRNGYYNGHTFHRIIKGFMIQTGDPTGTGMGGESIWGGEFEDEFHSTLRHDRPYTLSMANAGSNTNGSQFFITVVPTITTNCEWK
;
A
#
# COMPACT_ATOMS: atom_id res chain seq x y z
N MET A 1 -49.28 28.92 -88.84
CA MET A 1 -48.04 28.10 -88.91
C MET A 1 -46.95 28.99 -88.31
N ALA A 2 -46.48 28.69 -87.09
CA ALA A 2 -45.30 27.86 -86.80
C ALA A 2 -44.00 28.53 -87.32
N ALA A 3 -42.94 28.78 -86.54
CA ALA A 3 -42.67 28.53 -85.10
C ALA A 3 -41.65 29.60 -84.57
N GLU A 4 -40.96 29.57 -83.41
CA GLU A 4 -40.70 28.51 -82.41
C GLU A 4 -40.34 29.12 -80.99
N SER A 5 -39.22 28.71 -80.39
CA SER A 5 -38.56 29.12 -79.13
C SER A 5 -38.16 30.60 -79.02
N GLY A 6 -37.99 31.24 -77.85
CA GLY A 6 -38.06 30.74 -76.46
C GLY A 6 -36.84 31.18 -75.63
N SER A 7 -36.96 32.21 -74.78
CA SER A 7 -36.00 32.57 -73.70
C SER A 7 -36.51 33.70 -72.79
N ASP A 8 -36.13 33.64 -71.51
CA ASP A 8 -36.10 34.67 -70.45
C ASP A 8 -37.33 35.56 -70.13
N SER A 9 -37.88 35.35 -68.93
CA SER A 9 -38.76 36.29 -68.24
C SER A 9 -38.05 36.99 -67.07
N GLN A 10 -37.76 38.29 -67.25
CA GLN A 10 -37.43 39.18 -66.13
C GLN A 10 -38.70 39.60 -65.37
N LEU A 11 -38.66 39.59 -64.04
CA LEU A 11 -39.58 40.35 -63.17
C LEU A 11 -38.79 40.81 -61.92
N SER A 12 -38.19 41.99 -61.92
CA SER A 12 -38.76 43.34 -61.70
C SER A 12 -38.73 43.80 -60.23
N LYS A 13 -38.38 45.08 -60.04
CA LYS A 13 -37.98 45.68 -58.75
C LYS A 13 -39.17 46.06 -57.88
N ARG A 14 -39.05 45.90 -56.56
CA ARG A 14 -39.62 46.86 -55.57
C ARG A 14 -38.77 46.94 -54.30
N ARG A 15 -38.04 48.03 -54.14
CA ARG A 15 -37.29 48.40 -52.92
C ARG A 15 -38.23 48.84 -51.81
N ARG A 16 -38.05 48.31 -50.58
CA ARG A 16 -38.37 49.00 -49.32
C ARG A 16 -37.27 48.70 -48.29
N ARG A 17 -37.05 49.68 -47.39
CA ARG A 17 -35.87 49.88 -46.53
C ARG A 17 -35.53 48.70 -45.61
N VAL A 18 -34.24 48.47 -45.40
CA VAL A 18 -33.63 47.67 -44.32
C VAL A 18 -32.85 48.66 -43.42
N PRO A 19 -32.77 48.48 -42.09
CA PRO A 19 -31.96 49.32 -41.20
C PRO A 19 -30.45 49.05 -41.37
N GLU A 20 -29.63 50.00 -40.92
CA GLU A 20 -28.17 49.96 -41.03
C GLU A 20 -27.51 48.84 -40.18
N GLU A 21 -26.47 48.21 -40.73
CA GLU A 21 -25.53 47.40 -39.96
C GLU A 21 -24.55 48.31 -39.21
N PRO A 22 -24.28 48.10 -37.90
CA PRO A 22 -23.17 48.75 -37.24
C PRO A 22 -21.84 48.05 -37.58
N GLU A 23 -20.79 48.84 -37.81
CA GLU A 23 -19.43 48.34 -38.07
C GLU A 23 -18.92 47.44 -36.92
N LYS A 24 -18.31 46.31 -37.28
CA LYS A 24 -17.52 45.53 -36.34
C LYS A 24 -16.23 46.27 -36.00
N THR A 25 -16.20 46.93 -34.86
CA THR A 25 -14.96 47.38 -34.21
C THR A 25 -14.31 46.19 -33.51
N GLU A 26 -13.06 45.87 -33.86
CA GLU A 26 -12.28 44.83 -33.19
C GLU A 26 -11.87 45.32 -31.79
N LEU A 27 -12.47 44.72 -30.75
CA LEU A 27 -12.09 44.99 -29.36
C LEU A 27 -10.88 44.15 -28.97
N SER A 28 -9.88 44.80 -28.37
CA SER A 28 -8.59 44.16 -28.09
C SER A 28 -8.66 43.13 -26.95
N GLU A 29 -7.83 42.10 -27.02
CA GLU A 29 -7.75 40.96 -26.09
C GLU A 29 -7.59 41.34 -24.60
N ARG A 30 -7.18 42.59 -24.30
CA ARG A 30 -7.01 43.09 -22.94
C ARG A 30 -8.33 43.32 -22.19
N GLU A 31 -9.44 43.61 -22.87
CA GLU A 31 -10.72 43.88 -22.19
C GLU A 31 -11.45 42.59 -21.79
N LEU A 32 -11.30 41.53 -22.59
CA LEU A 32 -11.73 40.17 -22.23
C LEU A 32 -11.01 39.64 -20.98
N ALA A 33 -9.72 39.94 -20.83
CA ALA A 33 -8.95 39.55 -19.64
C ALA A 33 -9.43 40.24 -18.35
N VAL A 34 -9.96 41.45 -18.43
CA VAL A 34 -10.52 42.18 -17.28
C VAL A 34 -11.93 41.65 -16.92
N ALA A 35 -12.75 41.32 -17.92
CA ALA A 35 -14.09 40.77 -17.68
C ALA A 35 -14.08 39.42 -16.95
N VAL A 36 -13.08 38.55 -17.21
CA VAL A 36 -12.93 37.25 -16.53
C VAL A 36 -12.36 37.39 -15.11
N ALA A 37 -11.66 38.49 -14.80
CA ALA A 37 -11.10 38.72 -13.46
C ALA A 37 -12.15 39.17 -12.41
N VAL A 38 -13.34 39.62 -12.84
CA VAL A 38 -14.38 40.20 -11.96
C VAL A 38 -15.39 39.15 -11.48
N THR A 39 -15.35 37.90 -11.98
CA THR A 39 -16.35 36.86 -11.67
C THR A 39 -15.86 35.75 -10.73
N GLN A 40 -14.70 35.91 -10.08
CA GLN A 40 -14.17 34.97 -9.07
C GLN A 40 -13.92 35.58 -7.67
N GLU A 41 -14.58 36.69 -7.34
CA GLU A 41 -14.68 37.19 -5.96
C GLU A 41 -16.15 37.28 -5.54
N ASN A 42 -16.72 36.17 -5.06
CA ASN A 42 -17.97 36.12 -4.28
C ASN A 42 -18.18 34.70 -3.72
N GLU A 43 -17.49 34.37 -2.62
CA GLU A 43 -17.92 33.38 -1.61
C GLU A 43 -16.89 33.33 -0.45
N GLU A 44 -16.99 34.26 0.50
CA GLU A 44 -16.59 34.06 1.90
C GLU A 44 -17.32 35.11 2.76
N GLU A 45 -18.05 34.66 3.79
CA GLU A 45 -18.93 35.51 4.61
C GLU A 45 -18.18 36.25 5.75
N SER A 46 -18.81 37.30 6.25
CA SER A 46 -18.60 37.91 7.58
C SER A 46 -17.31 38.71 7.83
N GLU A 47 -17.28 39.97 7.37
CA GLU A 47 -16.56 41.04 8.08
C GLU A 47 -17.56 41.94 8.83
N GLU A 48 -17.53 41.90 10.17
CA GLU A 48 -18.14 42.93 11.01
C GLU A 48 -17.40 44.25 10.80
N ARG A 49 -18.13 45.33 10.47
CA ARG A 49 -17.54 46.66 10.24
C ARG A 49 -16.95 47.24 11.52
N TRP A 50 -15.64 47.07 11.70
CA TRP A 50 -14.88 47.80 12.72
C TRP A 50 -14.63 49.25 12.28
N VAL A 51 -15.16 50.22 13.04
CA VAL A 51 -14.96 51.66 12.77
C VAL A 51 -14.00 52.23 13.81
N GLY A 52 -12.73 52.36 13.44
CA GLY A 52 -11.67 52.95 14.26
C GLY A 52 -10.38 53.20 13.46
N PRO A 53 -9.49 54.12 13.89
CA PRO A 53 -8.31 54.49 13.11
C PRO A 53 -7.25 53.38 13.07
N LEU A 54 -6.68 53.17 11.88
CA LEU A 54 -5.69 52.13 11.58
C LEU A 54 -4.36 52.31 12.33
N PRO A 55 -3.79 51.24 12.91
CA PRO A 55 -2.36 51.16 13.18
C PRO A 55 -1.58 51.04 11.85
N VAL A 56 -0.52 51.83 11.71
CA VAL A 56 0.44 51.71 10.60
C VAL A 56 1.33 50.47 10.85
N GLU A 57 1.86 49.86 9.78
CA GLU A 57 2.74 48.67 9.77
C GLU A 57 2.07 47.28 9.86
N ALA A 58 0.92 47.08 9.21
CA ALA A 58 0.61 45.75 8.68
C ALA A 58 1.57 45.43 7.52
N THR A 59 2.62 44.64 7.78
CA THR A 59 3.55 44.18 6.74
C THR A 59 2.79 43.50 5.60
N LEU A 60 2.96 43.97 4.37
CA LEU A 60 2.31 43.40 3.18
C LEU A 60 2.46 41.88 3.17
N ALA A 61 1.34 41.17 3.30
CA ALA A 61 1.32 39.71 3.31
C ALA A 61 1.99 39.21 2.03
N LYS A 62 3.11 38.48 2.18
CA LYS A 62 3.86 37.94 1.03
C LYS A 62 2.90 37.18 0.13
N LYS A 63 2.75 37.62 -1.14
CA LYS A 63 1.88 36.98 -2.14
C LYS A 63 2.08 35.47 -2.05
N ARG A 64 1.00 34.74 -1.75
CA ARG A 64 1.04 33.27 -1.65
C ARG A 64 1.58 32.74 -2.97
N LYS A 65 2.60 31.89 -2.93
CA LYS A 65 3.04 31.16 -4.12
C LYS A 65 1.89 30.27 -4.55
N VAL A 66 1.46 30.41 -5.79
CA VAL A 66 0.46 29.55 -6.44
C VAL A 66 1.19 28.84 -7.57
N LEU A 67 0.95 27.54 -7.71
CA LEU A 67 1.45 26.77 -8.83
C LEU A 67 0.47 26.94 -10.00
N GLU A 68 0.96 27.47 -11.13
CA GLU A 68 0.16 27.59 -12.34
C GLU A 68 -0.26 26.19 -12.82
N PHE A 69 -1.51 26.06 -13.27
CA PHE A 69 -2.12 24.79 -13.71
C PHE A 69 -2.13 23.63 -12.69
N GLU A 70 -2.09 23.92 -11.38
CA GLU A 70 -2.09 22.91 -10.29
C GLU A 70 -3.15 21.80 -10.48
N ARG A 71 -4.36 22.13 -10.94
CA ARG A 71 -5.44 21.16 -11.23
C ARG A 71 -5.02 20.10 -12.27
N VAL A 72 -4.41 20.50 -13.39
CA VAL A 72 -3.99 19.59 -14.47
C VAL A 72 -2.93 18.60 -13.98
N TYR A 73 -2.04 19.03 -13.08
CA TYR A 73 -1.06 18.13 -12.47
C TYR A 73 -1.70 17.17 -11.47
N LEU A 74 -2.67 17.63 -10.67
CA LEU A 74 -3.45 16.79 -9.75
C LEU A 74 -4.37 15.79 -10.48
N ASP A 75 -4.78 16.07 -11.71
CA ASP A 75 -5.52 15.14 -12.56
C ASP A 75 -4.62 14.05 -13.17
N ASN A 76 -3.29 14.24 -13.15
CA ASN A 76 -2.30 13.21 -13.46
C ASN A 76 -1.82 12.46 -12.20
N LEU A 77 -2.50 12.62 -11.06
CA LEU A 77 -2.25 11.85 -9.83
C LEU A 77 -3.53 11.10 -9.42
N PRO A 78 -3.42 9.94 -8.73
CA PRO A 78 -4.60 9.25 -8.19
C PRO A 78 -5.39 10.13 -7.22
N SER A 79 -6.69 9.87 -7.17
CA SER A 79 -7.67 10.61 -6.37
C SER A 79 -8.43 9.74 -5.37
N ALA A 80 -8.45 8.41 -5.57
CA ALA A 80 -9.20 7.49 -4.73
C ALA A 80 -8.72 7.50 -3.27
N SER A 81 -9.67 7.55 -2.35
CA SER A 81 -9.43 7.50 -0.91
C SER A 81 -9.17 6.07 -0.43
N MET A 82 -9.71 5.07 -1.14
CA MET A 82 -9.50 3.65 -0.93
C MET A 82 -8.62 3.04 -2.04
N TYR A 83 -8.10 1.82 -1.82
CA TYR A 83 -7.41 1.07 -2.89
C TYR A 83 -8.43 0.40 -3.83
N GLU A 84 -8.17 0.41 -5.14
CA GLU A 84 -9.01 -0.24 -6.17
C GLU A 84 -8.91 -1.78 -6.04
N ARG A 85 -7.68 -2.31 -6.04
CA ARG A 85 -7.40 -3.75 -5.93
C ARG A 85 -6.17 -4.05 -5.07
N SER A 86 -6.15 -5.21 -4.43
CA SER A 86 -4.94 -5.78 -3.83
C SER A 86 -4.54 -7.09 -4.52
N TYR A 87 -3.24 -7.40 -4.53
CA TYR A 87 -2.66 -8.57 -5.20
C TYR A 87 -1.71 -9.31 -4.26
N MET A 88 -1.67 -10.64 -4.35
CA MET A 88 -0.97 -11.51 -3.39
C MET A 88 0.44 -11.94 -3.84
N HIS A 89 1.30 -12.07 -2.83
CA HIS A 89 2.55 -12.80 -2.84
C HIS A 89 2.52 -13.90 -1.78
N ARG A 90 3.43 -14.87 -1.92
CA ARG A 90 3.61 -15.93 -0.95
C ARG A 90 4.05 -15.40 0.43
N ASP A 91 5.04 -14.50 0.46
CA ASP A 91 5.57 -13.87 1.67
C ASP A 91 5.42 -12.33 1.61
N VAL A 92 5.83 -11.64 2.68
CA VAL A 92 5.79 -10.18 2.85
C VAL A 92 6.56 -9.48 1.73
N ILE A 93 5.93 -8.49 1.12
CA ILE A 93 6.52 -7.75 -0.01
C ILE A 93 7.40 -6.62 0.53
N THR A 94 8.71 -6.73 0.29
CA THR A 94 9.68 -5.73 0.75
C THR A 94 9.78 -4.55 -0.20
N HIS A 95 9.72 -4.79 -1.51
CA HIS A 95 9.96 -3.74 -2.51
C HIS A 95 8.97 -3.72 -3.67
N VAL A 96 8.74 -2.52 -4.20
CA VAL A 96 8.00 -2.25 -5.43
C VAL A 96 8.67 -1.12 -6.22
N VAL A 97 8.84 -1.30 -7.53
CA VAL A 97 9.31 -0.26 -8.46
C VAL A 97 8.46 -0.30 -9.72
N CYS A 98 8.14 0.87 -10.28
CA CYS A 98 7.55 0.99 -11.61
C CYS A 98 8.61 1.46 -12.60
N THR A 99 8.58 0.91 -13.81
CA THR A 99 9.52 1.22 -14.89
C THR A 99 8.87 2.17 -15.90
N LYS A 100 9.68 2.97 -16.61
CA LYS A 100 9.21 3.80 -17.75
C LYS A 100 8.70 2.99 -18.95
N THR A 101 8.92 1.68 -18.92
CA THR A 101 8.47 0.68 -19.89
C THR A 101 7.10 0.08 -19.53
N ASP A 102 6.35 0.74 -18.64
CA ASP A 102 4.97 0.42 -18.26
C ASP A 102 4.83 -0.92 -17.49
N PHE A 103 5.91 -1.38 -16.86
CA PHE A 103 5.93 -2.54 -15.96
C PHE A 103 6.02 -2.12 -14.50
N ILE A 104 5.47 -2.97 -13.63
CA ILE A 104 5.61 -2.90 -12.18
C ILE A 104 6.35 -4.17 -11.76
N ILE A 105 7.39 -4.00 -10.96
CA ILE A 105 8.22 -5.09 -10.43
C ILE A 105 8.07 -5.09 -8.92
N THR A 106 7.79 -6.27 -8.37
CA THR A 106 7.59 -6.47 -6.93
C THR A 106 8.54 -7.55 -6.43
N ALA A 107 9.18 -7.31 -5.29
CA ALA A 107 10.10 -8.24 -4.66
C ALA A 107 9.61 -8.62 -3.25
N SER A 108 9.72 -9.89 -2.96
CA SER A 108 9.25 -10.54 -1.74
C SER A 108 10.42 -10.94 -0.85
N HIS A 109 10.17 -10.99 0.46
CA HIS A 109 11.14 -11.33 1.49
C HIS A 109 11.72 -12.75 1.33
N ASP A 110 10.97 -13.67 0.71
CA ASP A 110 11.36 -15.05 0.38
C ASP A 110 12.27 -15.19 -0.86
N GLY A 111 12.71 -14.07 -1.46
CA GLY A 111 13.61 -14.07 -2.63
C GLY A 111 12.90 -14.12 -3.99
N HIS A 112 11.57 -14.07 -4.00
CA HIS A 112 10.77 -14.09 -5.22
C HIS A 112 10.52 -12.69 -5.80
N VAL A 113 10.62 -12.57 -7.13
CA VAL A 113 10.36 -11.35 -7.91
C VAL A 113 9.24 -11.63 -8.90
N LYS A 114 8.23 -10.75 -8.97
CA LYS A 114 7.13 -10.82 -9.95
C LYS A 114 7.12 -9.58 -10.84
N PHE A 115 6.90 -9.82 -12.13
CA PHE A 115 6.73 -8.81 -13.16
C PHE A 115 5.25 -8.71 -13.52
N TRP A 116 4.76 -7.48 -13.54
CA TRP A 116 3.38 -7.11 -13.83
C TRP A 116 3.37 -6.04 -14.92
N LYS A 117 2.41 -6.12 -15.84
CA LYS A 117 2.24 -5.12 -16.89
C LYS A 117 1.08 -4.20 -16.54
N LYS A 118 1.27 -2.88 -16.63
CA LYS A 118 0.14 -1.95 -16.55
C LYS A 118 -0.64 -2.00 -17.85
N ILE A 119 -1.93 -2.27 -17.73
CA ILE A 119 -2.91 -2.14 -18.80
C ILE A 119 -3.77 -0.89 -18.54
N GLU A 120 -4.76 -0.60 -19.39
CA GLU A 120 -5.61 0.59 -19.21
C GLU A 120 -6.38 0.55 -17.89
N GLU A 121 -6.88 -0.63 -17.49
CA GLU A 121 -7.60 -0.82 -16.22
C GLU A 121 -6.98 -1.97 -15.41
N GLY A 122 -6.43 -1.67 -14.23
CA GLY A 122 -5.68 -2.64 -13.43
C GLY A 122 -4.33 -3.05 -14.02
N ILE A 123 -3.84 -4.24 -13.63
CA ILE A 123 -2.56 -4.85 -14.05
C ILE A 123 -2.73 -6.32 -14.43
N GLU A 124 -1.86 -6.79 -15.32
CA GLU A 124 -1.73 -8.19 -15.73
C GLU A 124 -0.46 -8.82 -15.13
N PHE A 125 -0.54 -10.06 -14.66
CA PHE A 125 0.63 -10.83 -14.22
C PHE A 125 1.39 -11.38 -15.44
N VAL A 126 2.69 -11.13 -15.54
CA VAL A 126 3.50 -11.52 -16.69
C VAL A 126 4.37 -12.73 -16.41
N LYS A 127 5.27 -12.62 -15.42
CA LYS A 127 6.29 -13.65 -15.14
C LYS A 127 6.72 -13.60 -13.68
N HIS A 128 7.11 -14.76 -13.17
CA HIS A 128 7.56 -14.96 -11.80
C HIS A 128 8.94 -15.61 -11.81
N PHE A 129 9.82 -15.09 -10.97
CA PHE A 129 11.18 -15.57 -10.79
C PHE A 129 11.45 -15.83 -9.31
N ARG A 130 12.00 -17.02 -9.00
CA ARG A 130 12.74 -17.22 -7.76
C ARG A 130 14.13 -16.65 -7.96
N SER A 131 14.27 -15.34 -7.75
CA SER A 131 15.54 -14.65 -8.04
C SER A 131 16.61 -15.10 -7.05
N HIS A 132 16.36 -15.01 -5.75
CA HIS A 132 17.33 -15.35 -4.71
C HIS A 132 16.88 -16.56 -3.86
N LEU A 133 17.82 -17.18 -3.15
CA LEU A 133 17.53 -18.25 -2.19
C LEU A 133 17.21 -17.71 -0.79
N GLY A 134 17.57 -16.45 -0.51
CA GLY A 134 17.29 -15.73 0.72
C GLY A 134 16.74 -14.33 0.42
N ILE A 135 16.77 -13.48 1.43
CA ILE A 135 16.12 -12.16 1.42
C ILE A 135 16.75 -11.25 0.35
N ILE A 136 15.89 -10.54 -0.37
CA ILE A 136 16.29 -9.42 -1.25
C ILE A 136 16.42 -8.17 -0.39
N GLU A 137 17.63 -7.61 -0.34
CA GLU A 137 17.96 -6.41 0.45
C GLU A 137 17.73 -5.12 -0.36
N SER A 138 17.89 -5.17 -1.68
CA SER A 138 17.72 -4.03 -2.57
C SER A 138 17.33 -4.44 -3.99
N ILE A 139 16.59 -3.56 -4.66
CA ILE A 139 16.28 -3.64 -6.09
C ILE A 139 16.50 -2.28 -6.75
N ALA A 140 16.98 -2.29 -7.99
CA ALA A 140 17.10 -1.09 -8.79
C ALA A 140 16.73 -1.31 -10.26
N VAL A 141 16.26 -0.25 -10.89
CA VAL A 141 15.86 -0.19 -12.30
C VAL A 141 16.68 0.89 -12.97
N SER A 142 17.12 0.65 -14.21
CA SER A 142 17.91 1.64 -14.95
C SER A 142 17.08 2.88 -15.33
N SER A 143 17.73 4.00 -15.67
CA SER A 143 17.05 5.26 -15.99
C SER A 143 16.00 5.13 -17.09
N GLU A 144 16.15 4.15 -17.98
CA GLU A 144 15.26 3.86 -19.12
C GLU A 144 14.16 2.85 -18.80
N GLY A 145 14.25 2.13 -17.68
CA GLY A 145 13.34 1.03 -17.37
C GLY A 145 13.58 -0.26 -18.17
N ALA A 146 14.72 -0.38 -18.86
CA ALA A 146 15.05 -1.55 -19.68
C ALA A 146 15.77 -2.66 -18.89
N LEU A 147 16.58 -2.29 -17.90
CA LEU A 147 17.31 -3.24 -17.05
C LEU A 147 16.82 -3.14 -15.60
N PHE A 148 16.75 -4.29 -14.94
CA PHE A 148 16.45 -4.44 -13.53
C PHE A 148 17.59 -5.23 -12.88
N CYS A 149 17.95 -4.88 -11.65
CA CYS A 149 18.80 -5.72 -10.82
C CYS A 149 18.16 -5.98 -9.45
N SER A 150 18.35 -7.20 -8.96
CA SER A 150 18.05 -7.60 -7.59
C SER A 150 19.30 -8.07 -6.88
N VAL A 151 19.37 -7.77 -5.59
CA VAL A 151 20.52 -8.04 -4.73
C VAL A 151 20.01 -8.65 -3.42
N GLY A 152 20.65 -9.74 -2.98
CA GLY A 152 20.19 -10.49 -1.82
C GLY A 152 21.31 -11.14 -1.00
N ASP A 153 20.90 -11.71 0.14
CA ASP A 153 21.79 -12.34 1.12
C ASP A 153 22.50 -13.61 0.60
N ASP A 154 22.14 -14.11 -0.60
CA ASP A 154 22.86 -15.18 -1.30
C ASP A 154 24.20 -14.74 -1.93
N LYS A 155 24.63 -13.49 -1.66
CA LYS A 155 25.87 -12.86 -2.16
C LYS A 155 25.93 -12.74 -3.69
N ALA A 156 24.76 -12.76 -4.34
CA ALA A 156 24.63 -12.55 -5.77
C ALA A 156 23.90 -11.24 -6.08
N MET A 157 24.26 -10.65 -7.21
CA MET A 157 23.48 -9.62 -7.90
C MET A 157 22.99 -10.23 -9.22
N LYS A 158 21.69 -10.20 -9.45
CA LYS A 158 21.06 -10.79 -10.64
C LYS A 158 20.49 -9.68 -11.50
N VAL A 159 20.87 -9.68 -12.77
CA VAL A 159 20.51 -8.64 -13.75
C VAL A 159 19.51 -9.25 -14.73
N PHE A 160 18.40 -8.54 -14.93
CA PHE A 160 17.28 -8.96 -15.77
C PHE A 160 17.02 -7.92 -16.86
N ASP A 161 16.62 -8.41 -18.02
CA ASP A 161 15.94 -7.63 -19.05
C ASP A 161 14.47 -7.47 -18.66
N VAL A 162 14.00 -6.24 -18.53
CA VAL A 162 12.59 -5.96 -18.19
C VAL A 162 11.67 -6.18 -19.39
N VAL A 163 12.16 -6.00 -20.61
CA VAL A 163 11.37 -6.07 -21.85
C VAL A 163 11.27 -7.51 -22.36
N ASN A 164 12.38 -8.26 -22.30
CA ASN A 164 12.42 -9.68 -22.67
C ASN A 164 12.04 -10.61 -21.49
N PHE A 165 11.93 -10.06 -20.28
CA PHE A 165 11.62 -10.79 -19.03
C PHE A 165 12.59 -11.93 -18.72
N ASP A 166 13.88 -11.80 -19.02
CA ASP A 166 14.87 -12.87 -18.81
C ASP A 166 16.06 -12.40 -17.96
N MET A 167 16.64 -13.32 -17.19
CA MET A 167 17.85 -13.07 -16.41
C MET A 167 19.05 -13.08 -17.37
N ILE A 168 19.66 -11.92 -17.58
CA ILE A 168 20.83 -11.74 -18.47
C ILE A 168 22.10 -12.26 -17.79
N ASN A 169 22.31 -11.89 -16.53
CA ASN A 169 23.59 -12.10 -15.84
C ASN A 169 23.39 -12.39 -14.34
N MET A 170 24.33 -13.13 -13.76
CA MET A 170 24.39 -13.47 -12.34
C MET A 170 25.81 -13.22 -11.81
N LEU A 171 25.99 -12.06 -11.21
CA LEU A 171 27.26 -11.61 -10.65
C LEU A 171 27.41 -12.14 -9.21
N LYS A 172 28.50 -12.85 -8.94
CA LYS A 172 28.82 -13.38 -7.60
C LYS A 172 29.78 -12.42 -6.89
N LEU A 173 29.28 -11.73 -5.87
CA LEU A 173 29.97 -10.61 -5.23
C LEU A 173 30.98 -11.04 -4.16
N GLY A 174 30.79 -12.22 -3.54
CA GLY A 174 31.68 -12.77 -2.50
C GLY A 174 31.51 -12.16 -1.09
N TYR A 175 31.14 -10.88 -1.01
CA TYR A 175 30.68 -10.19 0.21
C TYR A 175 29.15 -10.23 0.34
N PHE A 176 28.62 -9.84 1.51
CA PHE A 176 27.18 -9.65 1.71
C PHE A 176 26.76 -8.26 1.23
N PRO A 177 25.95 -8.14 0.17
CA PRO A 177 25.64 -6.85 -0.41
C PRO A 177 24.51 -6.13 0.35
N GLY A 178 24.53 -4.80 0.28
CA GLY A 178 23.51 -3.92 0.83
C GLY A 178 22.66 -3.30 -0.26
N GLN A 179 22.92 -2.03 -0.58
CA GLN A 179 22.18 -1.28 -1.60
C GLN A 179 22.74 -1.48 -2.99
N CYS A 180 21.87 -1.45 -4.01
CA CYS A 180 22.26 -1.43 -5.41
C CYS A 180 21.59 -0.28 -6.17
N GLU A 181 22.27 0.27 -7.18
CA GLU A 181 21.72 1.27 -8.09
C GLU A 181 22.44 1.24 -9.45
N TRP A 182 21.71 1.48 -10.54
CA TRP A 182 22.31 1.70 -11.86
C TRP A 182 22.90 3.10 -11.96
N ILE A 183 24.20 3.20 -12.29
CA ILE A 183 24.96 4.47 -12.30
C ILE A 183 25.34 4.94 -13.72
N TYR A 184 24.74 4.33 -14.75
CA TYR A 184 24.92 4.69 -16.15
C TYR A 184 23.73 5.52 -16.67
N CYS A 185 24.01 6.40 -17.64
CA CYS A 185 23.01 7.17 -18.37
C CYS A 185 22.85 6.66 -19.81
N PRO A 186 21.76 7.04 -20.51
CA PRO A 186 21.57 6.68 -21.90
C PRO A 186 22.71 7.20 -22.78
N GLY A 187 23.23 6.33 -23.65
CA GLY A 187 24.39 6.62 -24.50
C GLY A 187 25.76 6.35 -23.86
N ASP A 188 25.82 6.01 -22.56
CA ASP A 188 27.06 5.51 -21.96
C ASP A 188 27.33 4.06 -22.46
N ALA A 189 28.59 3.74 -22.79
CA ALA A 189 28.95 2.47 -23.44
C ALA A 189 28.87 1.23 -22.52
N ILE A 190 28.90 1.42 -21.21
CA ILE A 190 28.95 0.35 -20.21
C ILE A 190 27.75 0.48 -19.28
N SER A 191 26.98 -0.60 -19.13
CA SER A 191 25.85 -0.72 -18.20
C SER A 191 26.31 -0.81 -16.74
N SER A 192 26.89 0.28 -16.22
CA SER A 192 27.51 0.29 -14.90
C SER A 192 26.48 0.27 -13.77
N VAL A 193 26.70 -0.61 -12.80
CA VAL A 193 25.88 -0.80 -11.60
C VAL A 193 26.75 -0.72 -10.35
N ALA A 194 26.30 0.03 -9.35
CA ALA A 194 26.94 0.12 -8.05
C ALA A 194 26.25 -0.83 -7.06
N ALA A 195 27.04 -1.53 -6.25
CA ALA A 195 26.57 -2.36 -5.14
C ALA A 195 27.41 -2.07 -3.90
N SER A 196 26.77 -1.71 -2.78
CA SER A 196 27.47 -1.54 -1.49
C SER A 196 27.62 -2.87 -0.76
N GLU A 197 28.55 -2.93 0.19
CA GLU A 197 28.58 -3.97 1.22
C GLU A 197 27.57 -3.64 2.35
N LYS A 198 27.00 -4.66 3.00
CA LYS A 198 25.99 -4.53 4.07
C LYS A 198 26.59 -4.10 5.42
N SER A 199 27.84 -4.49 5.67
CA SER A 199 28.56 -4.28 6.94
C SER A 199 29.58 -3.14 6.93
N THR A 200 29.94 -2.61 5.75
CA THR A 200 30.98 -1.58 5.61
C THR A 200 30.51 -0.44 4.69
N GLY A 201 31.26 0.67 4.67
CA GLY A 201 31.01 1.79 3.75
C GLY A 201 31.50 1.57 2.31
N LYS A 202 31.89 0.34 1.93
CA LYS A 202 32.46 0.06 0.63
C LYS A 202 31.41 0.03 -0.47
N ILE A 203 31.73 0.67 -1.59
CA ILE A 203 30.94 0.61 -2.83
C ILE A 203 31.79 -0.04 -3.91
N PHE A 204 31.25 -1.08 -4.55
CA PHE A 204 31.83 -1.78 -5.67
C PHE A 204 31.05 -1.43 -6.93
N ILE A 205 31.74 -1.21 -8.04
CA ILE A 205 31.13 -0.88 -9.33
C ILE A 205 31.40 -2.03 -10.29
N TYR A 206 30.35 -2.56 -10.92
CA TYR A 206 30.40 -3.64 -11.89
C TYR A 206 29.82 -3.19 -13.23
N ASP A 207 30.14 -3.88 -14.31
CA ASP A 207 29.30 -3.86 -15.51
C ASP A 207 28.19 -4.92 -15.37
N GLY A 208 26.93 -4.51 -15.47
CA GLY A 208 25.78 -5.41 -15.37
C GLY A 208 25.74 -6.49 -16.46
N ARG A 209 26.43 -6.28 -17.59
CA ARG A 209 26.56 -7.27 -18.68
C ARG A 209 27.93 -7.96 -18.75
N GLY A 210 28.87 -7.55 -17.90
CA GLY A 210 30.25 -8.04 -17.91
C GLY A 210 30.52 -9.17 -16.91
N ASP A 211 31.79 -9.37 -16.63
CA ASP A 211 32.30 -10.40 -15.71
C ASP A 211 32.11 -10.06 -14.22
N ASN A 212 32.35 -11.06 -13.36
CA ASN A 212 32.30 -10.93 -11.89
C ASN A 212 33.34 -9.98 -11.26
N GLN A 213 34.16 -9.28 -12.05
CA GLN A 213 35.21 -8.40 -11.52
C GLN A 213 34.70 -6.95 -11.39
N PRO A 214 34.94 -6.27 -10.26
CA PRO A 214 34.57 -4.86 -10.11
C PRO A 214 35.51 -3.98 -10.96
N LEU A 215 34.92 -3.02 -11.67
CA LEU A 215 35.60 -1.97 -12.42
C LEU A 215 36.32 -0.98 -11.49
N HIS A 216 35.71 -0.69 -10.34
CA HIS A 216 36.23 0.24 -9.34
C HIS A 216 35.70 -0.09 -7.95
N ILE A 217 36.47 0.25 -6.91
CA ILE A 217 36.12 0.03 -5.51
C ILE A 217 36.37 1.33 -4.73
N PHE A 218 35.35 1.82 -4.03
CA PHE A 218 35.48 2.92 -3.08
C PHE A 218 35.71 2.38 -1.67
N ASP A 219 36.96 2.40 -1.20
CA ASP A 219 37.32 1.91 0.15
C ASP A 219 37.15 2.95 1.27
N LYS A 220 37.16 4.25 0.94
CA LYS A 220 37.28 5.36 1.92
C LYS A 220 36.27 6.50 1.73
N LEU A 221 35.28 6.31 0.86
CA LEU A 221 34.22 7.30 0.63
C LEU A 221 33.38 7.42 1.91
N HIS A 222 32.82 6.29 2.35
CA HIS A 222 32.01 6.21 3.55
C HIS A 222 32.72 5.45 4.68
N THR A 223 32.46 5.86 5.92
CA THR A 223 33.02 5.22 7.13
C THR A 223 31.99 4.29 7.80
N SER A 224 30.70 4.57 7.65
CA SER A 224 29.62 3.72 8.15
C SER A 224 28.98 2.92 7.01
N PRO A 225 28.08 1.95 7.29
CA PRO A 225 27.36 1.27 6.22
C PRO A 225 26.43 2.23 5.47
N LEU A 226 26.35 2.06 4.16
CA LEU A 226 25.45 2.87 3.32
C LEU A 226 23.98 2.58 3.62
N THR A 227 23.16 3.62 3.52
CA THR A 227 21.70 3.54 3.58
C THR A 227 21.07 3.57 2.20
N GLN A 228 21.60 4.36 1.26
CA GLN A 228 21.05 4.52 -0.08
C GLN A 228 22.12 4.97 -1.09
N ILE A 229 21.98 4.54 -2.35
CA ILE A 229 22.69 5.07 -3.52
C ILE A 229 21.63 5.45 -4.56
N ARG A 230 21.72 6.64 -5.17
CA ARG A 230 20.85 7.07 -6.27
C ARG A 230 21.59 7.83 -7.36
N LEU A 231 21.32 7.53 -8.62
CA LEU A 231 21.79 8.29 -9.78
C LEU A 231 20.85 9.46 -10.09
N ASN A 232 21.42 10.63 -10.37
CA ASN A 232 20.73 11.76 -11.01
C ASN A 232 21.07 11.77 -12.52
N PRO A 233 20.14 11.32 -13.40
CA PRO A 233 20.46 11.12 -14.82
C PRO A 233 20.81 12.40 -15.57
N ILE A 234 20.26 13.54 -15.16
CA ILE A 234 20.45 14.83 -15.84
C ILE A 234 21.85 15.40 -15.60
N TYR A 235 22.31 15.35 -14.34
CA TYR A 235 23.63 15.89 -13.97
C TYR A 235 24.76 14.86 -14.02
N LYS A 236 24.46 13.61 -14.42
CA LYS A 236 25.37 12.44 -14.45
C LYS A 236 26.15 12.24 -13.13
N ALA A 237 25.48 12.48 -12.01
CA ALA A 237 26.06 12.42 -10.68
C ALA A 237 25.29 11.44 -9.79
N VAL A 238 26.01 10.72 -8.95
CA VAL A 238 25.47 9.77 -7.99
C VAL A 238 25.55 10.40 -6.60
N VAL A 239 24.47 10.26 -5.84
CA VAL A 239 24.43 10.62 -4.41
C VAL A 239 24.33 9.34 -3.61
N SER A 240 25.19 9.22 -2.61
CA SER A 240 25.22 8.12 -1.65
C SER A 240 25.09 8.66 -0.24
N SER A 241 24.34 7.96 0.61
CA SER A 241 24.15 8.33 2.02
C SER A 241 24.49 7.19 2.97
N ASP A 242 24.84 7.58 4.19
CA ASP A 242 25.48 6.74 5.19
C ASP A 242 24.69 6.70 6.50
N LYS A 243 24.80 5.60 7.26
CA LYS A 243 24.15 5.47 8.59
C LYS A 243 24.61 6.51 9.62
N SER A 244 25.76 7.15 9.39
CA SER A 244 26.25 8.31 10.17
C SER A 244 25.53 9.63 9.86
N GLY A 245 24.62 9.65 8.87
CA GLY A 245 23.95 10.88 8.41
C GLY A 245 24.78 11.70 7.42
N MET A 246 25.85 11.12 6.86
CA MET A 246 26.65 11.74 5.82
C MET A 246 26.00 11.55 4.44
N ILE A 247 26.06 12.59 3.61
CA ILE A 247 25.63 12.56 2.20
C ILE A 247 26.82 12.98 1.33
N GLU A 248 27.12 12.18 0.30
CA GLU A 248 28.27 12.37 -0.57
C GLU A 248 27.89 12.27 -2.04
N TYR A 249 28.59 13.06 -2.85
CA TYR A 249 28.36 13.25 -4.28
C TYR A 249 29.60 12.78 -5.06
N TRP A 250 29.39 11.91 -6.03
CA TRP A 250 30.43 11.39 -6.91
C TRP A 250 29.86 11.19 -8.33
N THR A 251 30.67 10.75 -9.28
CA THR A 251 30.28 10.63 -10.69
C THR A 251 30.50 9.21 -11.23
N GLY A 252 29.80 8.87 -12.31
CA GLY A 252 29.96 7.57 -12.97
C GLY A 252 31.31 7.40 -13.70
N PRO A 253 31.50 6.27 -14.39
CA PRO A 253 32.71 5.96 -15.17
C PRO A 253 33.16 7.09 -16.14
N PRO A 254 32.26 7.80 -16.87
CA PRO A 254 32.66 8.86 -17.81
C PRO A 254 33.43 10.04 -17.20
N HIS A 255 33.45 10.16 -15.87
CA HIS A 255 34.09 11.26 -15.14
C HIS A 255 35.06 10.75 -14.04
N GLU A 256 35.57 9.53 -14.19
CA GLU A 256 36.62 8.94 -13.35
C GLU A 256 36.30 8.91 -11.85
N TYR A 257 35.03 8.73 -11.49
CA TYR A 257 34.59 8.53 -10.10
C TYR A 257 34.89 9.69 -9.13
N LYS A 258 35.12 10.90 -9.67
CA LYS A 258 35.45 12.12 -8.93
C LYS A 258 34.21 12.91 -8.50
N PHE A 259 34.41 13.91 -7.65
CA PHE A 259 33.36 14.87 -7.28
C PHE A 259 32.81 15.61 -8.53
N PRO A 260 31.48 15.76 -8.67
CA PRO A 260 30.89 16.39 -9.86
C PRO A 260 31.19 17.89 -9.96
N LYS A 261 31.82 18.29 -11.08
CA LYS A 261 32.09 19.71 -11.42
C LYS A 261 30.83 20.53 -11.74
N ASN A 262 29.68 19.88 -11.92
CA ASN A 262 28.41 20.50 -12.30
C ASN A 262 27.64 21.11 -11.10
N VAL A 263 28.27 21.14 -9.92
CA VAL A 263 27.66 21.52 -8.64
C VAL A 263 28.24 22.87 -8.20
N ASN A 264 27.40 23.76 -7.66
CA ASN A 264 27.74 25.16 -7.39
C ASN A 264 28.44 25.39 -6.04
N TRP A 265 29.05 24.35 -5.47
CA TRP A 265 29.78 24.41 -4.21
C TRP A 265 30.98 23.45 -4.24
N GLU A 266 32.07 23.86 -3.60
CA GLU A 266 33.31 23.08 -3.50
C GLU A 266 33.47 22.49 -2.09
N TYR A 267 33.10 23.24 -1.06
CA TYR A 267 33.20 22.83 0.34
C TYR A 267 31.84 22.46 0.92
N LYS A 268 31.77 21.29 1.58
CA LYS A 268 30.54 20.82 2.25
C LYS A 268 30.05 21.78 3.36
N THR A 269 30.92 22.66 3.88
CA THR A 269 30.59 23.70 4.86
C THR A 269 29.57 24.71 4.35
N ASP A 270 29.51 24.91 3.03
CA ASP A 270 28.65 25.90 2.38
C ASP A 270 27.23 25.35 2.14
N THR A 271 27.00 24.10 2.55
CA THR A 271 25.82 23.28 2.32
C THR A 271 25.15 22.86 3.63
N ASP A 272 23.87 22.51 3.55
CA ASP A 272 23.10 22.00 4.69
C ASP A 272 23.12 20.47 4.77
N LEU A 273 23.95 19.78 3.96
CA LEU A 273 24.00 18.31 3.87
C LEU A 273 24.36 17.63 5.21
N TYR A 274 25.02 18.36 6.12
CA TYR A 274 25.32 17.91 7.49
C TYR A 274 24.12 17.94 8.46
N GLU A 275 22.93 18.39 8.05
CA GLU A 275 21.75 18.47 8.93
C GLU A 275 21.42 17.10 9.56
N PHE A 276 21.47 16.02 8.77
CA PHE A 276 21.25 14.65 9.26
C PHE A 276 22.21 14.27 10.38
N ALA A 277 23.52 14.43 10.15
CA ALA A 277 24.55 14.19 11.17
C ALA A 277 24.36 15.08 12.43
N LYS A 278 23.98 16.35 12.27
CA LYS A 278 23.65 17.27 13.40
C LYS A 278 22.45 16.75 14.21
N CYS A 279 21.43 16.24 13.54
CA CYS A 279 20.24 15.65 14.16
C CYS A 279 20.44 14.20 14.66
N LYS A 280 21.63 13.60 14.46
CA LYS A 280 21.91 12.16 14.70
C LYS A 280 20.93 11.22 13.98
N ALA A 281 20.43 11.66 12.83
CA ALA A 281 19.56 10.91 11.95
C ALA A 281 20.32 10.52 10.67
N TYR A 282 19.81 9.53 9.93
CA TYR A 282 20.34 9.17 8.61
C TYR A 282 19.23 9.21 7.55
N PRO A 283 19.55 9.54 6.29
CA PRO A 283 18.62 9.39 5.19
C PRO A 283 18.32 7.91 4.97
N THR A 284 17.04 7.55 5.03
CA THR A 284 16.54 6.21 4.72
C THR A 284 16.32 6.03 3.23
N SER A 285 15.72 7.03 2.59
CA SER A 285 15.50 7.04 1.14
C SER A 285 15.84 8.40 0.57
N ILE A 286 16.32 8.36 -0.67
CA ILE A 286 16.64 9.50 -1.52
C ILE A 286 15.84 9.31 -2.82
N CYS A 287 15.25 10.39 -3.32
CA CYS A 287 14.64 10.47 -4.64
C CYS A 287 14.99 11.82 -5.28
N PHE A 288 15.34 11.83 -6.56
CA PHE A 288 15.51 13.06 -7.32
C PHE A 288 14.19 13.47 -7.96
N SER A 289 13.95 14.78 -8.08
CA SER A 289 12.92 15.27 -9.00
C SER A 289 13.29 14.87 -10.44
N PRO A 290 12.31 14.67 -11.34
CA PRO A 290 12.59 14.36 -12.75
C PRO A 290 13.43 15.43 -13.48
N ASP A 291 13.42 16.68 -12.99
CA ASP A 291 14.28 17.76 -13.49
C ASP A 291 15.72 17.75 -12.90
N GLY A 292 16.01 16.83 -11.98
CA GLY A 292 17.30 16.65 -11.32
C GLY A 292 17.71 17.75 -10.34
N LYS A 293 16.90 18.81 -10.14
CA LYS A 293 17.29 20.00 -9.35
C LYS A 293 16.95 19.91 -7.87
N LYS A 294 16.02 19.03 -7.49
CA LYS A 294 15.57 18.80 -6.11
C LYS A 294 15.94 17.39 -5.68
N ILE A 295 16.29 17.22 -4.41
CA ILE A 295 16.47 15.93 -3.76
C ILE A 295 15.47 15.85 -2.62
N ALA A 296 14.54 14.90 -2.66
CA ALA A 296 13.67 14.59 -1.53
C ALA A 296 14.27 13.42 -0.75
N THR A 297 14.28 13.56 0.57
CA THR A 297 14.88 12.59 1.48
C THR A 297 13.97 12.38 2.68
N ILE A 298 13.90 11.14 3.18
CA ILE A 298 13.23 10.82 4.44
C ILE A 298 14.29 10.38 5.43
N GLY A 299 14.32 11.00 6.62
CA GLY A 299 15.21 10.60 7.70
C GLY A 299 14.64 9.50 8.60
N SER A 300 15.52 8.80 9.32
CA SER A 300 15.13 7.94 10.45
C SER A 300 14.38 8.69 11.56
N ASP A 301 14.50 10.01 11.62
CA ASP A 301 13.74 10.91 12.50
C ASP A 301 12.28 11.16 12.05
N ARG A 302 11.81 10.48 10.98
CA ARG A 302 10.51 10.69 10.34
C ARG A 302 10.30 12.13 9.85
N LYS A 303 11.38 12.85 9.49
CA LYS A 303 11.26 14.16 8.83
C LYS A 303 11.62 14.04 7.34
N VAL A 304 10.79 14.68 6.52
CA VAL A 304 11.01 14.76 5.07
C VAL A 304 11.76 16.06 4.77
N ARG A 305 12.94 15.95 4.17
CA ARG A 305 13.79 17.09 3.84
C ARG A 305 13.98 17.18 2.34
N ILE A 306 13.77 18.37 1.79
CA ILE A 306 13.99 18.64 0.37
C ILE A 306 15.17 19.60 0.23
N PHE A 307 16.22 19.15 -0.45
CA PHE A 307 17.42 19.92 -0.76
C PHE A 307 17.42 20.36 -2.21
N ARG A 308 18.10 21.47 -2.50
CA ARG A 308 18.44 21.87 -3.88
C ARG A 308 19.74 21.17 -4.29
N PHE A 309 19.70 20.32 -5.31
CA PHE A 309 20.81 19.48 -5.76
C PHE A 309 22.09 20.30 -6.02
N LEU A 310 21.99 21.35 -6.83
CA LEU A 310 23.11 22.18 -7.25
C LEU A 310 23.79 22.96 -6.12
N THR A 311 23.08 23.31 -5.04
CA THR A 311 23.63 24.15 -3.95
C THR A 311 23.83 23.38 -2.65
N GLY A 312 23.36 22.13 -2.55
CA GLY A 312 23.37 21.35 -1.30
C GLY A 312 22.59 22.00 -0.14
N LYS A 313 21.77 23.03 -0.42
CA LYS A 313 21.05 23.80 0.61
C LYS A 313 19.66 23.25 0.86
N LEU A 314 19.24 23.29 2.11
CA LEU A 314 17.93 22.87 2.55
C LEU A 314 16.88 23.87 2.03
N MET A 315 15.84 23.34 1.39
CA MET A 315 14.75 24.15 0.85
C MET A 315 13.49 24.07 1.72
N ARG A 316 13.14 22.85 2.18
CA ARG A 316 11.95 22.56 3.00
C ARG A 316 12.21 21.40 3.95
N VAL A 317 11.54 21.45 5.11
CA VAL A 317 11.40 20.34 6.05
C VAL A 317 9.91 20.15 6.32
N PHE A 318 9.43 18.90 6.29
CA PHE A 318 8.11 18.49 6.77
C PHE A 318 8.32 17.53 7.95
N ASP A 319 7.67 17.84 9.06
CA ASP A 319 7.78 17.06 10.30
C ASP A 319 6.63 16.06 10.37
N GLU A 320 6.94 14.76 10.32
CA GLU A 320 5.99 13.65 10.40
C GLU A 320 6.31 12.77 11.63
N SER A 321 6.87 13.40 12.67
CA SER A 321 7.15 12.76 13.95
C SER A 321 5.87 12.37 14.71
N LEU A 322 5.98 11.34 15.56
CA LEU A 322 4.85 10.86 16.37
C LEU A 322 4.35 11.89 17.40
N SER A 323 5.23 12.79 17.85
CA SER A 323 4.86 13.96 18.66
C SER A 323 3.92 14.89 17.88
N MET A 324 4.30 15.26 16.65
CA MET A 324 3.48 16.11 15.79
C MET A 324 2.11 15.49 15.51
N PHE A 325 2.03 14.18 15.25
CA PHE A 325 0.74 13.48 15.10
C PHE A 325 -0.11 13.49 16.38
N THR A 326 0.51 13.42 17.55
CA THR A 326 -0.19 13.47 18.84
C THR A 326 -0.75 14.87 19.12
N GLU A 327 0.04 15.91 18.87
CA GLU A 327 -0.38 17.32 18.97
C GLU A 327 -1.51 17.64 17.96
N LEU A 328 -1.37 17.19 16.71
CA LEU A 328 -2.40 17.35 15.69
C LEU A 328 -3.72 16.67 16.08
N GLN A 329 -3.67 15.46 16.64
CA GLN A 329 -4.86 14.73 17.11
C GLN A 329 -5.55 15.46 18.28
N GLN A 330 -4.77 16.08 19.18
CA GLN A 330 -5.31 16.89 20.30
C GLN A 330 -5.95 18.20 19.82
N MET A 331 -5.35 18.88 18.82
CA MET A 331 -5.90 20.11 18.26
C MET A 331 -7.13 19.85 17.38
N ARG A 332 -7.10 18.80 16.57
CA ARG A 332 -8.19 18.41 15.67
C ARG A 332 -8.15 16.90 15.44
N GLN A 333 -9.09 16.19 16.05
CA GLN A 333 -9.25 14.74 15.88
C GLN A 333 -9.31 14.37 14.39
N GLN A 334 -8.29 13.66 13.89
CA GLN A 334 -8.19 13.29 12.48
C GLN A 334 -8.70 11.88 12.20
N LEU A 335 -8.62 11.01 13.20
CA LEU A 335 -9.09 9.62 13.21
C LEU A 335 -9.77 9.35 14.57
N PRO A 336 -10.68 8.36 14.68
CA PRO A 336 -11.19 7.91 15.96
C PRO A 336 -10.06 7.41 16.87
N ASP A 337 -10.12 7.70 18.18
CA ASP A 337 -8.98 7.48 19.09
C ASP A 337 -8.56 6.00 19.20
N MET A 338 -9.51 5.06 19.10
CA MET A 338 -9.21 3.62 19.05
C MET A 338 -8.36 3.26 17.82
N GLU A 339 -8.62 3.87 16.66
CA GLU A 339 -7.86 3.62 15.44
C GLU A 339 -6.51 4.33 15.49
N PHE A 340 -6.48 5.59 15.93
CA PHE A 340 -5.25 6.33 16.16
C PHE A 340 -4.29 5.55 17.08
N GLY A 341 -4.80 5.02 18.20
CA GLY A 341 -4.03 4.18 19.13
C GLY A 341 -3.47 2.91 18.49
N ARG A 342 -4.26 2.22 17.64
CA ARG A 342 -3.79 1.04 16.87
C ARG A 342 -2.67 1.43 15.90
N ARG A 343 -2.84 2.50 15.12
CA ARG A 343 -1.81 2.95 14.16
C ARG A 343 -0.54 3.45 14.86
N MET A 344 -0.64 4.10 16.02
CA MET A 344 0.49 4.47 16.87
C MET A 344 1.25 3.25 17.41
N ALA A 345 0.56 2.15 17.73
CA ALA A 345 1.21 0.91 18.14
C ALA A 345 2.03 0.28 17.00
N VAL A 346 1.51 0.30 15.76
CA VAL A 346 2.23 -0.16 14.56
C VAL A 346 3.48 0.67 14.28
N GLU A 347 3.43 2.00 14.42
CA GLU A 347 4.63 2.86 14.29
C GLU A 347 5.72 2.53 15.33
N ARG A 348 5.32 2.21 16.58
CA ARG A 348 6.25 1.78 17.63
C ARG A 348 6.83 0.39 17.38
N GLU A 349 6.10 -0.49 16.69
CA GLU A 349 6.60 -1.80 16.28
C GLU A 349 7.57 -1.67 15.09
N LEU A 350 7.25 -0.81 14.11
CA LEU A 350 8.09 -0.50 12.96
C LEU A 350 9.51 -0.08 13.36
N GLU A 351 9.58 0.77 14.39
CA GLU A 351 10.83 1.30 14.96
C GLU A 351 11.65 0.21 15.68
N LYS A 352 11.01 -0.74 16.37
CA LYS A 352 11.70 -1.87 17.01
C LYS A 352 12.31 -2.87 16.02
N VAL A 353 11.73 -3.00 14.84
CA VAL A 353 12.14 -3.95 13.79
C VAL A 353 13.13 -3.31 12.80
N ASP A 354 13.48 -2.02 12.95
CA ASP A 354 14.19 -1.20 11.94
C ASP A 354 13.56 -1.29 10.54
N ALA A 355 12.25 -1.54 10.49
CA ALA A 355 11.51 -1.64 9.23
C ALA A 355 11.35 -0.28 8.55
N VAL A 356 11.60 0.81 9.29
CA VAL A 356 11.73 2.18 8.78
C VAL A 356 12.62 2.20 7.54
N ARG A 357 13.70 1.39 7.50
CA ARG A 357 14.67 1.30 6.39
C ARG A 357 14.06 1.04 4.99
N LEU A 358 12.84 0.48 4.93
CA LEU A 358 12.15 0.17 3.68
C LEU A 358 11.26 1.32 3.15
N ILE A 359 11.04 2.38 3.95
CA ILE A 359 10.21 3.52 3.54
C ILE A 359 10.91 4.30 2.44
N ASN A 360 10.20 4.56 1.34
CA ASN A 360 10.69 5.43 0.28
C ASN A 360 9.86 6.70 0.10
N ILE A 361 10.33 7.53 -0.82
CA ILE A 361 9.75 8.80 -1.24
C ILE A 361 9.82 8.87 -2.75
N VAL A 362 8.78 9.42 -3.38
CA VAL A 362 8.64 9.46 -4.83
C VAL A 362 8.21 10.88 -5.25
N PHE A 363 8.87 11.43 -6.26
CA PHE A 363 8.39 12.62 -6.96
C PHE A 363 7.40 12.22 -8.06
N ASP A 364 6.47 13.11 -8.36
CA ASP A 364 5.69 13.03 -9.59
C ASP A 364 6.54 13.41 -10.83
N GLU A 365 6.07 13.06 -12.03
CA GLU A 365 6.73 13.35 -13.31
C GLU A 365 7.01 14.85 -13.54
N THR A 366 6.27 15.75 -12.90
CA THR A 366 6.50 17.21 -13.00
C THR A 366 7.56 17.72 -12.02
N GLY A 367 7.81 17.00 -10.92
CA GLY A 367 8.72 17.42 -9.85
C GLY A 367 8.16 18.51 -8.93
N HIS A 368 6.85 18.77 -8.95
CA HIS A 368 6.18 19.71 -8.05
C HIS A 368 5.53 19.02 -6.84
N PHE A 369 5.17 17.73 -6.97
CA PHE A 369 4.55 16.94 -5.91
C PHE A 369 5.48 15.85 -5.40
N VAL A 370 5.35 15.58 -4.10
CA VAL A 370 6.10 14.55 -3.38
C VAL A 370 5.12 13.64 -2.66
N LEU A 371 5.30 12.34 -2.84
CA LEU A 371 4.47 11.28 -2.28
C LEU A 371 5.30 10.43 -1.32
N TYR A 372 4.78 10.19 -0.12
CA TYR A 372 5.38 9.29 0.87
C TYR A 372 4.34 8.67 1.81
N GLY A 373 4.68 7.50 2.36
CA GLY A 373 3.84 6.74 3.29
C GLY A 373 3.97 7.22 4.73
N THR A 374 2.84 7.58 5.35
CA THR A 374 2.74 7.99 6.77
C THR A 374 1.78 7.09 7.55
N MET A 375 1.72 7.29 8.86
CA MET A 375 0.71 6.70 9.75
C MET A 375 -0.73 6.91 9.26
N LEU A 376 -1.04 8.06 8.64
CA LEU A 376 -2.39 8.35 8.14
C LEU A 376 -2.70 7.70 6.80
N GLY A 377 -1.68 7.28 6.03
CA GLY A 377 -1.81 6.90 4.63
C GLY A 377 -0.74 7.60 3.76
N ILE A 378 -0.96 7.63 2.45
CA ILE A 378 -0.03 8.23 1.49
C ILE A 378 -0.33 9.72 1.41
N LYS A 379 0.60 10.58 1.85
CA LYS A 379 0.45 12.03 1.71
C LYS A 379 0.98 12.48 0.35
N VAL A 380 0.21 13.35 -0.32
CA VAL A 380 0.62 14.06 -1.54
C VAL A 380 0.85 15.53 -1.16
N ILE A 381 2.10 15.97 -1.15
CA ILE A 381 2.49 17.33 -0.77
C ILE A 381 2.96 18.12 -1.98
N ASN A 382 2.40 19.32 -2.16
CA ASN A 382 2.92 20.31 -3.09
C ASN A 382 4.15 21.00 -2.48
N VAL A 383 5.31 20.85 -3.12
CA VAL A 383 6.61 21.32 -2.65
C VAL A 383 6.74 22.85 -2.67
N GLU A 384 5.94 23.53 -3.48
CA GLU A 384 6.02 24.98 -3.65
C GLU A 384 5.13 25.72 -2.66
N THR A 385 3.90 25.23 -2.48
CA THR A 385 2.90 25.80 -1.57
C THR A 385 3.02 25.30 -0.13
N ASN A 386 3.79 24.22 0.10
CA ASN A 386 3.92 23.49 1.37
C ASN A 386 2.61 22.88 1.90
N ARG A 387 1.61 22.68 1.03
CA ARG A 387 0.31 22.13 1.44
C ARG A 387 0.24 20.63 1.15
N CYS A 388 -0.32 19.87 2.10
CA CYS A 388 -0.80 18.53 1.83
C CYS A 388 -2.10 18.64 1.03
N VAL A 389 -2.10 18.14 -0.21
CA VAL A 389 -3.22 18.33 -1.15
C VAL A 389 -4.18 17.14 -1.12
N ARG A 390 -3.65 15.91 -1.02
CA ARG A 390 -4.44 14.67 -0.88
C ARG A 390 -3.81 13.75 0.16
N ILE A 391 -4.63 12.91 0.80
CA ILE A 391 -4.19 11.78 1.63
C ILE A 391 -4.91 10.53 1.13
N LEU A 392 -4.19 9.64 0.45
CA LEU A 392 -4.73 8.40 -0.11
C LEU A 392 -4.65 7.30 0.95
N GLY A 393 -5.62 6.38 0.98
CA GLY A 393 -5.67 5.31 1.98
C GLY A 393 -5.99 5.79 3.39
N LYS A 394 -6.56 6.99 3.58
CA LYS A 394 -6.86 7.50 4.93
C LYS A 394 -7.84 6.58 5.68
N GLN A 395 -8.83 6.04 4.98
CA GLN A 395 -9.85 5.15 5.54
C GLN A 395 -9.34 3.70 5.71
N GLU A 396 -8.15 3.39 5.17
CA GLU A 396 -7.59 2.04 5.14
C GLU A 396 -6.63 1.80 6.31
N ASN A 397 -6.79 0.67 6.99
CA ASN A 397 -5.87 0.24 8.03
C ASN A 397 -4.64 -0.50 7.42
N ILE A 398 -3.86 0.26 6.64
CA ILE A 398 -2.57 -0.16 6.07
C ILE A 398 -1.47 0.84 6.45
N ARG A 399 -0.37 0.33 7.02
CA ARG A 399 0.86 1.11 7.13
C ARG A 399 1.66 0.93 5.84
N VAL A 400 1.54 1.90 4.94
CA VAL A 400 2.28 1.93 3.67
C VAL A 400 3.78 2.03 3.93
N MET A 401 4.56 1.18 3.26
CA MET A 401 6.02 1.15 3.37
C MET A 401 6.67 1.75 2.13
N GLN A 402 6.64 1.01 1.01
CA GLN A 402 7.26 1.43 -0.23
C GLN A 402 6.22 1.75 -1.30
N LEU A 403 6.52 2.75 -2.14
CA LEU A 403 5.66 3.36 -3.14
C LEU A 403 6.30 3.29 -4.52
N ALA A 404 5.50 3.01 -5.53
CA ALA A 404 5.82 3.22 -6.93
C ALA A 404 4.68 3.98 -7.60
N LEU A 405 5.03 4.98 -8.42
CA LEU A 405 4.08 5.84 -9.12
C LEU A 405 4.18 5.57 -10.62
N PHE A 406 3.04 5.39 -11.26
CA PHE A 406 2.87 5.32 -12.71
C PHE A 406 1.97 6.48 -13.15
N GLN A 407 2.44 7.35 -14.04
CA GLN A 407 1.66 8.45 -14.62
C GLN A 407 1.59 8.36 -16.16
N GLY A 408 2.12 7.28 -16.73
CA GLY A 408 2.11 7.03 -18.17
C GLY A 408 0.73 6.68 -18.73
N ILE A 409 0.66 6.61 -20.06
CA ILE A 409 -0.50 6.08 -20.79
C ILE A 409 -0.14 4.66 -21.24
N ALA A 410 -0.86 3.65 -20.77
CA ALA A 410 -0.55 2.23 -21.00
C ALA A 410 -0.56 1.82 -22.51
N LYS A 411 -1.22 2.61 -23.37
CA LYS A 411 -1.06 2.56 -24.83
C LYS A 411 -0.56 3.90 -25.37
N LYS A 412 0.75 3.99 -25.64
CA LYS A 412 1.38 5.16 -26.27
C LYS A 412 0.96 5.25 -27.75
N HIS A 413 -0.01 6.10 -28.08
CA HIS A 413 -0.26 6.52 -29.47
C HIS A 413 0.91 7.40 -29.97
N ARG A 414 1.19 7.35 -31.28
CA ARG A 414 2.39 7.95 -31.91
C ARG A 414 2.51 9.48 -31.84
N ALA A 415 1.51 10.20 -31.32
CA ALA A 415 1.52 11.66 -31.22
C ALA A 415 1.84 12.11 -29.78
N ALA A 416 2.97 12.79 -29.60
CA ALA A 416 3.31 13.43 -28.33
C ALA A 416 2.38 14.63 -28.09
N THR A 417 1.48 14.54 -27.11
CA THR A 417 0.57 15.62 -26.74
C THR A 417 1.29 16.60 -25.81
N THR A 418 1.32 17.89 -26.16
CA THR A 418 1.89 18.92 -25.27
C THR A 418 0.96 19.21 -24.08
N ILE A 419 1.51 19.77 -23.01
CA ILE A 419 0.75 20.12 -21.79
C ILE A 419 -0.35 21.13 -22.11
N GLU A 420 -0.05 22.12 -22.95
CA GLU A 420 -1.00 23.14 -23.43
C GLU A 420 -2.17 22.54 -24.22
N MET A 421 -1.90 21.54 -25.08
CA MET A 421 -2.97 20.82 -25.80
C MET A 421 -3.86 20.03 -24.84
N LYS A 422 -3.32 19.46 -23.76
CA LYS A 422 -4.11 18.78 -22.70
C LYS A 422 -4.93 19.75 -21.84
N ALA A 423 -4.48 21.00 -21.68
CA ALA A 423 -5.21 22.04 -20.98
C ALA A 423 -6.35 22.64 -21.83
N SER A 424 -6.31 22.49 -23.16
CA SER A 424 -7.44 22.79 -24.03
C SER A 424 -8.54 21.73 -23.87
N GLU A 425 -9.80 22.15 -23.67
CA GLU A 425 -10.97 21.27 -23.54
C GLU A 425 -11.38 20.65 -24.90
N ASN A 426 -10.46 19.95 -25.56
CA ASN A 426 -10.72 19.30 -26.85
C ASN A 426 -11.37 17.92 -26.63
N PRO A 427 -12.61 17.68 -27.11
CA PRO A 427 -13.32 16.41 -26.89
C PRO A 427 -12.57 15.16 -27.38
N VAL A 428 -11.70 15.31 -28.39
CA VAL A 428 -10.91 14.18 -28.93
C VAL A 428 -9.84 13.70 -27.93
N LEU A 429 -9.33 14.60 -27.08
CA LEU A 429 -8.32 14.28 -26.06
C LEU A 429 -8.92 13.70 -24.78
N GLN A 430 -10.20 13.99 -24.48
CA GLN A 430 -10.89 13.43 -23.31
C GLN A 430 -10.99 11.90 -23.34
N ASN A 431 -11.05 11.30 -24.54
CA ASN A 431 -11.03 9.85 -24.74
C ASN A 431 -9.66 9.20 -24.47
N ILE A 432 -8.58 9.97 -24.26
CA ILE A 432 -7.23 9.46 -23.95
C ILE A 432 -6.92 9.76 -22.47
N GLN A 433 -7.72 9.17 -21.58
CA GLN A 433 -7.56 9.41 -20.15
C GLN A 433 -6.41 8.58 -19.58
N ALA A 434 -5.42 9.23 -18.98
CA ALA A 434 -4.38 8.55 -18.22
C ALA A 434 -4.97 8.00 -16.91
N ASP A 435 -4.57 6.77 -16.56
CA ASP A 435 -4.91 6.07 -15.30
C ASP A 435 -3.71 6.14 -14.32
N PRO A 436 -3.46 7.30 -13.68
CA PRO A 436 -2.32 7.46 -12.79
C PRO A 436 -2.51 6.56 -11.57
N THR A 437 -1.53 5.70 -11.38
CA THR A 437 -1.62 4.57 -10.47
C THR A 437 -0.49 4.63 -9.46
N VAL A 438 -0.81 4.65 -8.18
CA VAL A 438 0.16 4.43 -7.10
C VAL A 438 0.05 3.00 -6.62
N VAL A 439 1.14 2.26 -6.71
CA VAL A 439 1.28 0.91 -6.16
C VAL A 439 2.05 1.03 -4.86
N CYS A 440 1.58 0.36 -3.79
CA CYS A 440 2.26 0.41 -2.51
C CYS A 440 2.31 -0.93 -1.77
N THR A 441 3.40 -1.16 -1.05
CA THR A 441 3.55 -2.28 -0.09
C THR A 441 3.11 -1.83 1.31
N SER A 442 2.83 -2.78 2.20
CA SER A 442 2.47 -2.46 3.59
C SER A 442 3.19 -3.34 4.61
N PHE A 443 3.35 -2.82 5.82
CA PHE A 443 4.07 -3.49 6.88
C PHE A 443 3.43 -4.85 7.24
N LYS A 444 4.25 -5.91 7.21
CA LYS A 444 3.88 -7.31 7.55
C LYS A 444 2.69 -7.90 6.77
N LYS A 445 2.35 -7.40 5.58
CA LYS A 445 1.36 -8.04 4.69
C LYS A 445 2.03 -8.61 3.43
N ASN A 446 1.59 -9.79 3.02
CA ASN A 446 1.98 -10.46 1.78
C ASN A 446 1.21 -9.95 0.55
N ARG A 447 0.85 -8.65 0.56
CA ARG A 447 0.04 -8.02 -0.47
C ARG A 447 0.52 -6.60 -0.78
N PHE A 448 0.36 -6.21 -2.04
CA PHE A 448 0.48 -4.83 -2.47
C PHE A 448 -0.88 -4.29 -2.90
N TYR A 449 -1.03 -2.98 -2.79
CA TYR A 449 -2.28 -2.26 -2.99
C TYR A 449 -2.14 -1.26 -4.14
N MET A 450 -3.18 -1.16 -4.95
CA MET A 450 -3.26 -0.27 -6.10
C MET A 450 -4.26 0.86 -5.84
N PHE A 451 -3.79 2.11 -5.86
CA PHE A 451 -4.61 3.33 -5.79
C PHE A 451 -4.66 3.99 -7.17
N THR A 452 -5.86 4.24 -7.68
CA THR A 452 -6.10 4.87 -8.98
C THR A 452 -6.99 6.12 -8.81
N LYS A 453 -7.77 6.48 -9.83
CA LYS A 453 -8.83 7.49 -9.72
C LYS A 453 -10.17 6.92 -9.26
N ARG A 454 -10.40 5.62 -9.47
CA ARG A 454 -11.67 4.92 -9.23
C ARG A 454 -11.75 4.48 -7.77
N GLU A 455 -12.88 4.70 -7.12
CA GLU A 455 -13.16 4.08 -5.83
C GLU A 455 -13.62 2.62 -6.06
N PRO A 456 -13.49 1.70 -5.09
CA PRO A 456 -13.84 0.29 -5.29
C PRO A 456 -15.32 0.07 -5.68
N GLU A 457 -16.21 1.00 -5.34
CA GLU A 457 -17.64 0.98 -5.72
C GLU A 457 -17.88 1.24 -7.22
N ASP A 458 -16.97 1.92 -7.91
CA ASP A 458 -17.10 2.24 -9.35
C ASP A 458 -16.80 1.03 -10.25
N THR A 459 -16.05 0.05 -9.76
CA THR A 459 -15.71 -1.18 -10.47
C THR A 459 -16.94 -2.11 -10.57
N LYS A 460 -17.66 -2.01 -11.70
CA LYS A 460 -18.98 -2.64 -11.98
C LYS A 460 -18.99 -4.18 -12.10
N SER A 461 -18.41 -4.91 -11.16
CA SER A 461 -18.53 -6.37 -11.08
C SER A 461 -18.75 -6.82 -9.63
N ALA A 462 -20.02 -7.08 -9.29
CA ALA A 462 -20.43 -7.57 -7.97
C ALA A 462 -19.81 -8.94 -7.60
N ASP A 463 -19.29 -9.68 -8.58
CA ASP A 463 -18.59 -10.96 -8.40
C ASP A 463 -17.05 -10.83 -8.34
N SER A 464 -16.46 -9.63 -8.49
CA SER A 464 -15.01 -9.45 -8.38
C SER A 464 -14.63 -8.97 -6.98
N ASP A 465 -14.13 -9.89 -6.15
CA ASP A 465 -13.48 -9.51 -4.90
C ASP A 465 -12.35 -8.51 -5.18
N ARG A 466 -12.33 -7.44 -4.36
CA ARG A 466 -11.31 -6.38 -4.35
C ARG A 466 -9.89 -6.93 -4.16
N ASP A 467 -9.80 -8.09 -3.53
CA ASP A 467 -8.58 -8.76 -3.13
C ASP A 467 -8.30 -9.96 -4.05
N VAL A 468 -7.42 -9.77 -5.03
CA VAL A 468 -7.16 -10.71 -6.12
C VAL A 468 -6.23 -11.83 -5.66
N PHE A 469 -6.79 -13.04 -5.53
CA PHE A 469 -6.05 -14.29 -5.35
C PHE A 469 -5.46 -14.76 -6.70
N ASN A 470 -4.33 -14.17 -7.08
CA ASN A 470 -3.54 -14.53 -8.27
C ASN A 470 -2.78 -15.86 -8.14
N GLU A 471 -2.49 -16.31 -6.91
CA GLU A 471 -1.88 -17.60 -6.63
C GLU A 471 -2.94 -18.56 -6.09
N ARG A 472 -3.05 -19.76 -6.68
CA ARG A 472 -3.71 -20.86 -5.98
C ARG A 472 -2.85 -21.17 -4.76
N PRO A 473 -3.38 -21.07 -3.51
CA PRO A 473 -2.59 -21.40 -2.34
C PRO A 473 -2.05 -22.82 -2.49
N SER A 474 -0.79 -23.04 -2.10
CA SER A 474 -0.18 -24.36 -2.20
C SER A 474 -0.99 -25.37 -1.39
N LYS A 475 -0.92 -26.67 -1.71
CA LYS A 475 -1.67 -27.68 -0.92
C LYS A 475 -1.32 -27.62 0.57
N GLU A 476 -0.10 -27.23 0.91
CA GLU A 476 0.36 -27.00 2.28
C GLU A 476 -0.29 -25.76 2.91
N GLU A 477 -0.42 -24.65 2.18
CA GLU A 477 -1.11 -23.43 2.66
C GLU A 477 -2.63 -23.59 2.70
N VAL A 478 -3.23 -24.36 1.78
CA VAL A 478 -4.64 -24.79 1.88
C VAL A 478 -4.80 -25.66 3.14
N MET A 479 -3.94 -26.66 3.34
CA MET A 479 -3.96 -27.48 4.55
C MET A 479 -3.71 -26.66 5.82
N ALA A 480 -2.85 -25.65 5.79
CA ALA A 480 -2.59 -24.76 6.94
C ALA A 480 -3.77 -23.81 7.21
N ALA A 481 -4.42 -23.27 6.19
CA ALA A 481 -5.64 -22.47 6.33
C ALA A 481 -6.82 -23.33 6.81
N THR A 482 -6.97 -24.55 6.30
CA THR A 482 -7.93 -25.56 6.77
C THR A 482 -7.51 -26.20 8.11
N GLN A 483 -6.33 -25.89 8.65
CA GLN A 483 -5.92 -26.21 10.02
C GLN A 483 -6.16 -25.03 10.97
N ALA A 484 -5.94 -23.79 10.52
CA ALA A 484 -6.27 -22.57 11.25
C ALA A 484 -7.78 -22.44 11.47
N GLU A 485 -8.58 -22.83 10.46
CA GLU A 485 -10.01 -23.12 10.60
C GLU A 485 -10.30 -24.57 10.20
N GLY A 486 -9.72 -25.51 10.97
CA GLY A 486 -10.33 -26.83 11.06
C GLY A 486 -11.79 -26.67 11.53
N PRO A 487 -12.76 -27.44 11.01
CA PRO A 487 -14.16 -27.28 11.39
C PRO A 487 -14.24 -27.47 12.91
N LYS A 488 -14.51 -26.38 13.65
CA LYS A 488 -14.52 -26.37 15.13
C LYS A 488 -15.31 -27.58 15.60
N ARG A 489 -14.61 -28.62 16.09
CA ARG A 489 -15.26 -29.89 16.47
C ARG A 489 -16.25 -29.70 17.61
N VAL A 490 -16.06 -28.61 18.34
CA VAL A 490 -16.76 -28.17 19.53
C VAL A 490 -17.52 -26.87 19.22
N SER A 491 -18.77 -26.73 19.64
CA SER A 491 -19.58 -25.51 19.49
C SER A 491 -20.12 -25.02 20.83
N ASP A 492 -20.27 -23.70 20.98
CA ASP A 492 -20.72 -23.07 22.24
C ASP A 492 -22.24 -23.23 22.49
N SER A 493 -22.97 -23.73 21.49
CA SER A 493 -24.40 -24.01 21.55
C SER A 493 -24.80 -25.16 20.64
N ALA A 494 -25.99 -25.72 20.89
CA ALA A 494 -26.67 -26.67 20.03
C ALA A 494 -28.20 -26.56 20.21
N ILE A 495 -28.96 -27.14 19.28
CA ILE A 495 -30.42 -27.23 19.33
C ILE A 495 -30.77 -28.71 19.19
N ILE A 496 -31.51 -29.26 20.16
CA ILE A 496 -32.02 -30.63 20.11
C ILE A 496 -33.48 -30.55 19.64
N HIS A 497 -33.73 -30.98 18.40
CA HIS A 497 -35.08 -31.12 17.87
C HIS A 497 -35.71 -32.40 18.42
N THR A 498 -36.80 -32.27 19.19
CA THR A 498 -37.55 -33.42 19.75
C THR A 498 -38.96 -33.49 19.19
N SER A 499 -39.63 -34.63 19.36
CA SER A 499 -41.04 -34.81 18.98
C SER A 499 -42.03 -33.91 19.74
N MET A 500 -41.58 -33.22 20.79
CA MET A 500 -42.38 -32.28 21.60
C MET A 500 -41.89 -30.82 21.51
N GLY A 501 -40.93 -30.52 20.63
CA GLY A 501 -40.39 -29.18 20.41
C GLY A 501 -38.86 -29.10 20.52
N ASP A 502 -38.33 -27.90 20.37
CA ASP A 502 -36.90 -27.64 20.29
C ASP A 502 -36.30 -27.26 21.66
N ILE A 503 -35.19 -27.89 22.03
CA ILE A 503 -34.45 -27.59 23.25
C ILE A 503 -33.14 -26.88 22.85
N HIS A 504 -33.07 -25.58 23.14
CA HIS A 504 -31.84 -24.79 22.95
C HIS A 504 -30.90 -24.99 24.14
N ILE A 505 -29.69 -25.46 23.88
CA ILE A 505 -28.66 -25.69 24.92
C ILE A 505 -27.42 -24.85 24.65
N LYS A 506 -26.85 -24.31 25.75
CA LYS A 506 -25.53 -23.69 25.77
C LYS A 506 -24.53 -24.72 26.29
N LEU A 507 -23.38 -24.81 25.62
CA LEU A 507 -22.32 -25.75 25.92
C LEU A 507 -21.11 -24.99 26.50
N PHE A 508 -20.25 -25.71 27.24
CA PHE A 508 -19.11 -25.15 27.98
C PHE A 508 -17.79 -25.79 27.52
N PRO A 509 -17.32 -25.46 26.31
CA PRO A 509 -16.20 -26.16 25.67
C PRO A 509 -14.82 -25.76 26.21
N VAL A 510 -14.74 -24.70 27.02
CA VAL A 510 -13.49 -24.30 27.70
C VAL A 510 -13.32 -25.11 28.98
N GLU A 511 -14.43 -25.38 29.68
CA GLU A 511 -14.47 -26.08 30.96
C GLU A 511 -14.55 -27.61 30.81
N CYS A 512 -15.27 -28.13 29.81
CA CYS A 512 -15.45 -29.56 29.54
C CYS A 512 -15.17 -29.88 28.05
N PRO A 513 -13.91 -29.74 27.57
CA PRO A 513 -13.58 -29.86 26.15
C PRO A 513 -13.90 -31.24 25.55
N LYS A 514 -13.61 -32.35 26.25
CA LYS A 514 -13.87 -33.71 25.73
C LYS A 514 -15.35 -34.03 25.71
N THR A 515 -16.08 -33.69 26.77
CA THR A 515 -17.53 -33.89 26.84
C THR A 515 -18.24 -33.16 25.71
N VAL A 516 -17.88 -31.90 25.44
CA VAL A 516 -18.51 -31.12 24.38
C VAL A 516 -18.04 -31.57 22.99
N GLU A 517 -16.77 -31.97 22.79
CA GLU A 517 -16.33 -32.57 21.52
C GLU A 517 -17.13 -33.85 21.19
N ASN A 518 -17.25 -34.76 22.17
CA ASN A 518 -18.03 -36.00 22.06
C ASN A 518 -19.48 -35.70 21.68
N PHE A 519 -20.15 -34.80 22.40
CA PHE A 519 -21.54 -34.42 22.13
C PHE A 519 -21.72 -33.78 20.74
N CYS A 520 -20.87 -32.82 20.37
CA CYS A 520 -20.96 -32.12 19.09
C CYS A 520 -20.69 -33.04 17.89
N VAL A 521 -19.72 -33.97 18.01
CA VAL A 521 -19.39 -34.91 16.94
C VAL A 521 -20.46 -35.99 16.77
N HIS A 522 -20.98 -36.58 17.87
CA HIS A 522 -22.15 -37.48 17.78
C HIS A 522 -23.36 -36.78 17.15
N SER A 523 -23.63 -35.53 17.54
CA SER A 523 -24.74 -34.74 16.96
C SER A 523 -24.58 -34.52 15.46
N ARG A 524 -23.37 -34.13 15.00
CA ARG A 524 -23.08 -33.92 13.56
C ARG A 524 -23.09 -35.19 12.73
N ASN A 525 -22.68 -36.32 13.32
CA ASN A 525 -22.76 -37.63 12.69
C ASN A 525 -24.21 -38.16 12.63
N GLY A 526 -25.19 -37.44 13.19
CA GLY A 526 -26.58 -37.87 13.26
C GLY A 526 -26.82 -39.03 14.23
N TYR A 527 -25.86 -39.32 15.12
CA TYR A 527 -25.91 -40.46 16.04
C TYR A 527 -27.16 -40.44 16.93
N TYR A 528 -27.52 -39.27 17.46
CA TYR A 528 -28.70 -39.12 18.33
C TYR A 528 -30.04 -39.11 17.59
N ASN A 529 -30.06 -39.19 16.25
CA ASN A 529 -31.30 -39.08 15.48
C ASN A 529 -32.20 -40.31 15.69
N GLY A 530 -33.41 -40.08 16.21
CA GLY A 530 -34.36 -41.15 16.53
C GLY A 530 -34.16 -41.80 17.90
N HIS A 531 -33.19 -41.34 18.71
CA HIS A 531 -33.02 -41.82 20.09
C HIS A 531 -34.23 -41.45 20.96
N THR A 532 -34.66 -42.37 21.80
CA THR A 532 -35.76 -42.15 22.74
C THR A 532 -35.26 -41.67 24.09
N PHE A 533 -36.05 -40.81 24.75
CA PHE A 533 -35.90 -40.52 26.18
C PHE A 533 -36.36 -41.73 27.00
N HIS A 534 -35.51 -42.75 27.08
CA HIS A 534 -35.81 -44.05 27.66
C HIS A 534 -36.04 -44.01 29.19
N ARG A 535 -35.53 -42.97 29.87
CA ARG A 535 -35.71 -42.78 31.32
C ARG A 535 -36.14 -41.35 31.64
N ILE A 536 -37.36 -41.22 32.14
CA ILE A 536 -38.00 -39.94 32.50
C ILE A 536 -38.46 -40.04 33.96
N ILE A 537 -37.87 -39.25 34.86
CA ILE A 537 -38.24 -39.21 36.28
C ILE A 537 -38.89 -37.86 36.58
N LYS A 538 -40.19 -37.87 36.84
CA LYS A 538 -41.00 -36.66 37.09
C LYS A 538 -40.45 -35.90 38.30
N GLY A 539 -40.07 -34.64 38.10
CA GLY A 539 -39.49 -33.79 39.14
C GLY A 539 -38.01 -34.08 39.45
N PHE A 540 -37.29 -34.76 38.55
CA PHE A 540 -35.85 -35.01 38.71
C PHE A 540 -35.07 -34.75 37.40
N MET A 541 -35.07 -35.69 36.44
CA MET A 541 -34.35 -35.56 35.18
C MET A 541 -34.98 -36.38 34.04
N ILE A 542 -34.61 -36.03 32.81
CA ILE A 542 -34.86 -36.80 31.58
C ILE A 542 -33.52 -37.25 30.99
N GLN A 543 -33.39 -38.52 30.61
CA GLN A 543 -32.16 -39.15 30.12
C GLN A 543 -32.36 -39.75 28.73
N THR A 544 -31.36 -39.62 27.86
CA THR A 544 -31.33 -40.09 26.47
C THR A 544 -29.88 -40.38 26.04
N GLY A 545 -29.64 -40.66 24.76
CA GLY A 545 -28.30 -40.85 24.18
C GLY A 545 -27.85 -42.31 24.01
N ASP A 546 -28.66 -43.28 24.45
CA ASP A 546 -28.46 -44.72 24.21
C ASP A 546 -29.20 -45.16 22.91
N PRO A 547 -28.50 -45.67 21.88
CA PRO A 547 -29.12 -46.20 20.66
C PRO A 547 -30.07 -47.38 20.88
N THR A 548 -29.84 -48.17 21.93
CA THR A 548 -30.66 -49.34 22.26
C THR A 548 -31.92 -48.98 23.06
N GLY A 549 -31.96 -47.78 23.66
CA GLY A 549 -33.04 -47.33 24.53
C GLY A 549 -33.19 -48.16 25.82
N THR A 550 -32.16 -48.91 26.24
CA THR A 550 -32.20 -49.78 27.43
C THR A 550 -31.61 -49.12 28.68
N GLY A 551 -30.82 -48.05 28.49
CA GLY A 551 -30.00 -47.40 29.51
C GLY A 551 -28.62 -48.04 29.69
N MET A 552 -28.31 -49.14 28.98
CA MET A 552 -27.04 -49.87 29.08
C MET A 552 -26.13 -49.72 27.85
N GLY A 553 -26.62 -49.12 26.76
CA GLY A 553 -25.85 -48.92 25.53
C GLY A 553 -25.32 -47.50 25.35
N GLY A 554 -24.43 -47.33 24.36
CA GLY A 554 -23.85 -46.04 23.98
C GLY A 554 -22.36 -45.95 24.28
N GLU A 555 -21.57 -45.62 23.27
CA GLU A 555 -20.11 -45.49 23.33
C GLU A 555 -19.71 -44.07 22.89
N SER A 556 -18.60 -43.55 23.40
CA SER A 556 -18.07 -42.26 22.95
C SER A 556 -17.53 -42.31 21.53
N ILE A 557 -17.24 -41.14 20.95
CA ILE A 557 -16.61 -41.00 19.62
C ILE A 557 -15.22 -41.66 19.51
N TRP A 558 -14.63 -42.10 20.63
CA TRP A 558 -13.34 -42.79 20.68
C TRP A 558 -13.48 -44.33 20.76
N GLY A 559 -14.70 -44.88 20.71
CA GLY A 559 -14.95 -46.33 20.72
C GLY A 559 -14.83 -46.99 22.10
N GLY A 560 -15.21 -46.25 23.16
CA GLY A 560 -15.14 -46.70 24.55
C GLY A 560 -15.65 -45.64 25.52
N GLU A 561 -15.26 -45.74 26.78
CA GLU A 561 -15.58 -44.76 27.83
C GLU A 561 -14.49 -43.67 27.96
N PHE A 562 -14.84 -42.50 28.50
CA PHE A 562 -13.89 -41.42 28.79
C PHE A 562 -14.07 -40.79 30.18
N GLU A 563 -13.03 -40.06 30.62
CA GLU A 563 -12.91 -39.45 31.95
C GLU A 563 -13.95 -38.36 32.26
N ASP A 564 -14.18 -38.10 33.55
CA ASP A 564 -15.09 -37.06 34.03
C ASP A 564 -14.42 -35.66 34.05
N GLU A 565 -15.05 -34.66 33.44
CA GLU A 565 -14.56 -33.27 33.40
C GLU A 565 -15.29 -32.38 34.44
N PHE A 566 -14.90 -32.48 35.70
CA PHE A 566 -15.49 -31.67 36.79
C PHE A 566 -14.86 -30.27 36.90
N HIS A 567 -15.68 -29.21 36.80
CA HIS A 567 -15.26 -27.82 37.05
C HIS A 567 -16.05 -27.19 38.21
N SER A 568 -15.36 -26.48 39.11
CA SER A 568 -15.93 -25.91 40.35
C SER A 568 -17.10 -24.91 40.16
N THR A 569 -17.20 -24.32 38.97
CA THR A 569 -18.20 -23.35 38.50
C THR A 569 -19.43 -24.00 37.88
N LEU A 570 -19.31 -25.24 37.38
CA LEU A 570 -20.39 -26.00 36.76
C LEU A 570 -21.02 -26.90 37.83
N ARG A 571 -22.25 -26.58 38.22
CA ARG A 571 -22.99 -27.29 39.26
C ARG A 571 -24.44 -27.49 38.86
N HIS A 572 -25.08 -28.48 39.46
CA HIS A 572 -26.52 -28.73 39.32
C HIS A 572 -27.34 -27.84 40.27
N ASP A 573 -26.97 -26.55 40.39
CA ASP A 573 -27.63 -25.56 41.27
C ASP A 573 -28.96 -25.03 40.70
N ARG A 574 -29.22 -25.30 39.41
CA ARG A 574 -30.36 -24.80 38.63
C ARG A 574 -31.06 -25.95 37.89
N PRO A 575 -32.36 -25.81 37.57
CA PRO A 575 -33.02 -26.70 36.62
C PRO A 575 -32.45 -26.49 35.21
N TYR A 576 -32.69 -27.46 34.33
CA TYR A 576 -32.27 -27.47 32.92
C TYR A 576 -30.75 -27.53 32.71
N THR A 577 -30.00 -28.00 33.72
CA THR A 577 -28.59 -28.36 33.56
C THR A 577 -28.46 -29.68 32.82
N LEU A 578 -27.66 -29.68 31.75
CA LEU A 578 -27.25 -30.82 30.93
C LEU A 578 -25.97 -31.44 31.51
N SER A 579 -25.92 -32.78 31.64
CA SER A 579 -24.73 -33.50 32.10
C SER A 579 -24.66 -34.92 31.50
N MET A 580 -23.47 -35.52 31.50
CA MET A 580 -23.28 -36.90 31.02
C MET A 580 -23.89 -37.89 32.00
N ALA A 581 -24.47 -38.98 31.48
CA ALA A 581 -24.87 -40.11 32.29
C ALA A 581 -23.74 -41.14 32.31
N ASN A 582 -23.22 -41.44 33.50
CA ASN A 582 -22.18 -42.43 33.76
C ASN A 582 -22.70 -43.54 34.70
N ALA A 583 -22.04 -44.70 34.67
CA ALA A 583 -22.31 -45.87 35.52
C ALA A 583 -21.31 -45.97 36.70
N GLY A 584 -20.30 -45.10 36.72
CA GLY A 584 -19.29 -44.93 37.76
C GLY A 584 -18.38 -43.75 37.38
N SER A 585 -17.35 -43.49 38.19
CA SER A 585 -16.36 -42.46 37.85
C SER A 585 -15.59 -42.82 36.58
N ASN A 586 -15.44 -41.85 35.68
CA ASN A 586 -14.74 -41.97 34.38
C ASN A 586 -15.35 -42.96 33.38
N THR A 587 -16.65 -43.26 33.49
CA THR A 587 -17.37 -44.17 32.57
C THR A 587 -18.29 -43.38 31.59
N ASN A 588 -17.84 -42.25 31.03
CA ASN A 588 -18.68 -41.46 30.13
C ASN A 588 -18.75 -42.08 28.73
N GLY A 589 -19.96 -42.32 28.23
CA GLY A 589 -20.23 -42.83 26.88
C GLY A 589 -20.87 -41.77 25.97
N SER A 590 -22.00 -42.10 25.35
CA SER A 590 -22.85 -41.16 24.59
C SER A 590 -24.11 -40.71 25.35
N GLN A 591 -24.42 -41.30 26.50
CA GLN A 591 -25.64 -40.98 27.24
C GLN A 591 -25.54 -39.66 28.01
N PHE A 592 -26.64 -38.91 28.07
CA PHE A 592 -26.73 -37.65 28.82
C PHE A 592 -28.12 -37.47 29.44
N PHE A 593 -28.20 -36.62 30.46
CA PHE A 593 -29.45 -36.23 31.11
C PHE A 593 -29.59 -34.72 31.25
N ILE A 594 -30.84 -34.25 31.29
CA ILE A 594 -31.23 -32.88 31.55
C ILE A 594 -32.07 -32.87 32.84
N THR A 595 -31.62 -32.12 33.84
CA THR A 595 -32.37 -31.94 35.10
C THR A 595 -33.60 -31.05 34.89
N VAL A 596 -34.69 -31.30 35.64
CA VAL A 596 -35.88 -30.43 35.66
C VAL A 596 -36.05 -29.68 36.99
N VAL A 597 -35.19 -29.97 37.98
CA VAL A 597 -35.10 -29.29 39.28
C VAL A 597 -33.62 -29.11 39.67
N PRO A 598 -33.26 -28.11 40.50
CA PRO A 598 -31.96 -28.06 41.16
C PRO A 598 -31.65 -29.39 41.87
N THR A 599 -30.49 -29.95 41.59
CA THR A 599 -30.06 -31.26 42.11
C THR A 599 -28.67 -31.11 42.74
N ILE A 600 -28.60 -30.37 43.84
CA ILE A 600 -27.32 -29.99 44.48
C ILE A 600 -26.51 -31.22 44.94
N THR A 601 -27.18 -32.36 45.18
CA THR A 601 -26.58 -33.63 45.60
C THR A 601 -25.96 -34.48 44.49
N THR A 602 -26.05 -34.13 43.20
CA THR A 602 -25.32 -34.86 42.13
C THR A 602 -23.84 -34.46 42.01
N ASN A 603 -23.34 -33.58 42.89
CA ASN A 603 -21.90 -33.42 43.09
C ASN A 603 -21.32 -34.67 43.81
N CYS A 604 -21.06 -35.73 43.04
CA CYS A 604 -20.19 -36.86 43.38
C CYS A 604 -20.39 -37.51 44.77
N GLU A 605 -21.61 -37.93 45.12
CA GLU A 605 -21.80 -38.87 46.25
C GLU A 605 -23.08 -39.73 46.09
N TRP A 606 -23.04 -40.68 45.14
CA TRP A 606 -23.78 -41.93 45.30
C TRP A 606 -22.80 -42.96 45.86
N LYS A 607 -23.15 -43.58 46.99
CA LYS A 607 -22.38 -44.66 47.65
C LYS A 607 -22.53 -45.99 46.93
#